data_AF-A0AAC9QXD8-F1
#
_entry.id   AF-A0AAC9QXD8-F1
#
_cell.length_a   1.000
_cell.length_b   1.000
_cell.length_c   1.000
_cell.angle_alpha   90.00
_cell.angle_beta   90.00
_cell.angle_gamma   90.00
#
_symmetry.space_group_name_H-M   'P 1'
#
loop_
_entity.id
_entity.type
_entity.pdbx_description
1 polymer ?
#
loop_
_entity_poly.entity_id
_entity_poly.type
_entity_poly.pdbx_seq_one_letter_code
_entity_poly.pdbx_strand_id
1 'polypeptide(L)'
;MAAEKSQQQMIYHFLLRQIKMGNYKSGDRFPTVKEIADHFNVSYCPAQIALKTLERDGYVRLSKGRTAEIIWQPDEKIEEALDFEERREVLKDLYESLCHFSPLFRLQGLSLMDKEQLAELEQLLASDQEPLLFSLYKGFEGSLKPMKNQMLMYLFTDIDAFVGTALVDRMKYVNDGQGDMALEKVRNYLLNAIRCIKKQEYKNSFQQLLELSRYFKGFFDFDQKKAFQQKEAEVFSWEPQKGRKRYCDDIAIDLICKINQGVYPVDSYLPQGRLLADIYHVSPITMRRTINILNELGVAKNINGIGTKVVYPGDQTILYKMKDMTMDRNLIQFLEALQILAITGESVVFYTFPFFNEVAIKKIREALKLKGDERSKVQTFAACLQAIVHCAPFAAMREIYSKLTLMTLKGSVLRLESTGDEGIAWWPAMAEQFENSLDNKDAALFSKTLFNLFYRSFCSTRETLCEIGVEQAASVTVPLVFR
;
A
#
# COMPACT_ATOMS: atom_id res chain seq x y z
N MET A 1 15.26 -11.40 3.69
CA MET A 1 14.40 -11.80 4.83
C MET A 1 12.92 -11.43 4.66
N ALA A 2 12.43 -10.19 4.81
CA ALA A 2 10.98 -9.91 4.82
C ALA A 2 10.24 -10.17 3.48
N ALA A 3 10.78 -9.76 2.33
CA ALA A 3 10.14 -10.07 1.05
C ALA A 3 10.53 -11.43 0.46
N GLU A 4 11.62 -12.04 0.93
CA GLU A 4 11.78 -13.48 0.71
C GLU A 4 10.66 -14.21 1.45
N LYS A 5 10.34 -13.81 2.69
CA LYS A 5 9.18 -14.32 3.43
C LYS A 5 7.85 -14.03 2.73
N SER A 6 7.64 -12.83 2.19
CA SER A 6 6.43 -12.49 1.40
C SER A 6 6.36 -13.27 0.08
N GLN A 7 7.47 -13.43 -0.67
CA GLN A 7 7.52 -14.29 -1.86
C GLN A 7 7.30 -15.77 -1.54
N GLN A 8 7.88 -16.26 -0.44
CA GLN A 8 7.66 -17.63 0.06
C GLN A 8 6.19 -17.83 0.43
N GLN A 9 5.58 -16.88 1.14
CA GLN A 9 4.17 -16.93 1.51
C GLN A 9 3.26 -16.85 0.29
N MET A 10 3.54 -15.96 -0.67
CA MET A 10 2.79 -15.86 -1.92
C MET A 10 2.86 -17.18 -2.71
N ILE A 11 4.06 -17.74 -2.91
CA ILE A 11 4.22 -19.03 -3.61
C ILE A 11 3.50 -20.15 -2.85
N TYR A 12 3.66 -20.21 -1.53
CA TYR A 12 2.98 -21.18 -0.67
C TYR A 12 1.46 -21.08 -0.80
N HIS A 13 0.88 -19.88 -0.62
CA HIS A 13 -0.56 -19.68 -0.66
C HIS A 13 -1.14 -19.87 -2.06
N PHE A 14 -0.39 -19.50 -3.10
CA PHE A 14 -0.78 -19.79 -4.48
C PHE A 14 -0.86 -21.30 -4.72
N LEU A 15 0.21 -22.04 -4.39
CA LEU A 15 0.26 -23.49 -4.56
C LEU A 15 -0.81 -24.19 -3.74
N LEU A 16 -1.03 -23.74 -2.50
CA LEU A 16 -2.08 -24.24 -1.64
C LEU A 16 -3.49 -24.00 -2.22
N ARG A 17 -3.73 -22.82 -2.82
CA ARG A 17 -5.00 -22.52 -3.52
C ARG A 17 -5.24 -23.48 -4.68
N GLN A 18 -4.21 -23.84 -5.45
CA GLN A 18 -4.36 -24.81 -6.54
C GLN A 18 -4.78 -26.19 -6.02
N ILE A 19 -4.18 -26.64 -4.91
CA ILE A 19 -4.54 -27.90 -4.24
C ILE A 19 -6.01 -27.84 -3.77
N LYS A 20 -6.38 -26.80 -3.01
CA LYS A 20 -7.74 -26.64 -2.49
C LYS A 20 -8.80 -26.40 -3.58
N MET A 21 -8.42 -25.86 -4.74
CA MET A 21 -9.32 -25.75 -5.88
C MET A 21 -9.71 -27.12 -6.46
N GLY A 22 -8.94 -28.17 -6.18
CA GLY A 22 -9.15 -29.49 -6.77
C GLY A 22 -8.37 -29.69 -8.07
N ASN A 23 -7.42 -28.80 -8.37
CA ASN A 23 -6.57 -28.90 -9.56
C ASN A 23 -5.53 -30.02 -9.43
N TYR A 24 -5.35 -30.56 -8.23
CA TYR A 24 -4.58 -31.77 -7.97
C TYR A 24 -5.39 -32.76 -7.14
N LYS A 25 -5.27 -34.04 -7.48
CA LYS A 25 -5.80 -35.18 -6.73
C LYS A 25 -4.74 -35.80 -5.84
N SER A 26 -5.17 -36.48 -4.78
CA SER A 26 -4.27 -37.28 -3.95
C SER A 26 -3.53 -38.31 -4.81
N GLY A 27 -2.20 -38.34 -4.71
CA GLY A 27 -1.31 -39.15 -5.54
C GLY A 27 -0.80 -38.46 -6.82
N ASP A 28 -1.30 -37.27 -7.17
CA ASP A 28 -0.79 -36.54 -8.34
C ASP A 28 0.64 -36.07 -8.12
N ARG A 29 1.40 -36.03 -9.23
CA ARG A 29 2.70 -35.38 -9.29
C ARG A 29 2.53 -33.89 -9.02
N PHE A 30 3.30 -33.38 -8.07
CA PHE A 30 3.40 -31.97 -7.75
C PHE A 30 4.65 -31.33 -8.36
N PRO A 31 4.62 -30.02 -8.72
CA PRO A 31 5.76 -29.33 -9.32
C PRO A 31 7.04 -29.38 -8.47
N THR A 32 8.18 -29.51 -9.14
CA THR A 32 9.51 -29.45 -8.51
C THR A 32 9.88 -28.03 -8.11
N VAL A 33 10.85 -27.86 -7.20
CA VAL A 33 11.34 -26.53 -6.80
C VAL A 33 11.82 -25.70 -8.00
N LYS A 34 12.44 -26.34 -8.99
CA LYS A 34 12.91 -25.66 -10.20
C LYS A 34 11.72 -25.19 -11.05
N GLU A 35 10.74 -26.08 -11.30
CA GLU A 35 9.52 -25.73 -12.02
C GLU A 35 8.77 -24.59 -11.33
N ILE A 36 8.68 -24.60 -9.99
CA ILE A 36 8.08 -23.50 -9.21
C ILE A 36 8.91 -22.22 -9.35
N ALA A 37 10.24 -22.28 -9.18
CA ALA A 37 11.10 -21.10 -9.28
C ALA A 37 11.00 -20.42 -10.67
N ASP A 38 11.03 -21.23 -11.73
CA ASP A 38 10.90 -20.78 -13.11
C ASP A 38 9.49 -20.17 -13.36
N HIS A 39 8.44 -20.83 -12.88
CA HIS A 39 7.04 -20.39 -13.04
C HIS A 39 6.74 -19.05 -12.34
N PHE A 40 7.35 -18.80 -11.18
CA PHE A 40 7.22 -17.53 -10.45
C PHE A 40 8.29 -16.50 -10.80
N ASN A 41 9.26 -16.84 -11.65
CA ASN A 41 10.43 -16.02 -11.96
C ASN A 41 11.16 -15.55 -10.68
N VAL A 42 11.42 -16.48 -9.76
CA VAL A 42 12.10 -16.23 -8.48
C VAL A 42 13.38 -17.06 -8.39
N SER A 43 14.25 -16.72 -7.43
CA SER A 43 15.36 -17.59 -7.10
C SER A 43 14.88 -18.92 -6.50
N TYR A 44 15.73 -19.94 -6.54
CA TYR A 44 15.42 -21.29 -6.06
C TYR A 44 14.96 -21.34 -4.59
N CYS A 45 15.55 -20.48 -3.74
CA CYS A 45 15.36 -20.53 -2.28
C CYS A 45 13.92 -20.24 -1.82
N PRO A 46 13.25 -19.15 -2.26
CA PRO A 46 11.83 -18.92 -1.98
C PRO A 46 10.91 -20.08 -2.36
N ALA A 47 11.09 -20.64 -3.56
CA ALA A 47 10.32 -21.80 -4.02
C ALA A 47 10.55 -23.04 -3.14
N GLN A 48 11.80 -23.28 -2.73
CA GLN A 48 12.14 -24.41 -1.87
C GLN A 48 11.48 -24.31 -0.50
N ILE A 49 11.49 -23.11 0.09
CA ILE A 49 10.90 -22.87 1.41
C ILE A 49 9.38 -23.01 1.35
N ALA A 50 8.73 -22.47 0.32
CA ALA A 50 7.29 -22.64 0.11
C ALA A 50 6.90 -24.13 0.01
N LEU A 51 7.65 -24.90 -0.80
CA LEU A 51 7.39 -26.34 -0.97
C LEU A 51 7.62 -27.16 0.31
N LYS A 52 8.68 -26.85 1.07
CA LYS A 52 8.92 -27.47 2.39
C LYS A 52 7.84 -27.10 3.41
N THR A 53 7.28 -25.91 3.30
CA THR A 53 6.19 -25.46 4.17
C THR A 53 4.91 -26.25 3.86
N LEU A 54 4.58 -26.47 2.58
CA LEU A 54 3.47 -27.36 2.17
C LEU A 54 3.65 -28.79 2.67
N GLU A 55 4.88 -29.31 2.68
CA GLU A 55 5.16 -30.65 3.22
C GLU A 55 4.92 -30.71 4.73
N ARG A 56 5.47 -29.74 5.47
CA ARG A 56 5.29 -29.64 6.92
C ARG A 56 3.82 -29.52 7.30
N ASP A 57 3.05 -28.77 6.51
CA ASP A 57 1.63 -28.54 6.76
C ASP A 57 0.75 -29.68 6.22
N GLY A 58 1.35 -30.77 5.72
CA GLY A 58 0.66 -32.02 5.40
C GLY A 58 -0.02 -32.08 4.03
N TYR A 59 0.24 -31.14 3.13
CA TYR A 59 -0.39 -31.10 1.81
C TYR A 59 0.32 -31.96 0.76
N VAL A 60 1.66 -32.00 0.83
CA VAL A 60 2.51 -32.69 -0.13
C VAL A 60 3.54 -33.57 0.58
N ARG A 61 4.04 -34.61 -0.09
CA ARG A 61 5.15 -35.44 0.39
C ARG A 61 6.35 -35.27 -0.52
N LEU A 62 7.50 -34.86 0.03
CA LEU A 62 8.75 -34.80 -0.71
C LEU A 62 9.48 -36.14 -0.58
N SER A 63 9.84 -36.72 -1.72
CA SER A 63 10.59 -37.98 -1.78
C SER A 63 11.99 -37.71 -2.31
N LYS A 64 13.04 -38.27 -1.69
CA LYS A 64 14.42 -38.13 -2.19
C LYS A 64 14.53 -38.75 -3.59
N GLY A 65 14.83 -37.91 -4.59
CA GLY A 65 15.05 -38.35 -5.98
C GLY A 65 13.78 -38.66 -6.78
N ARG A 66 12.58 -38.38 -6.25
CA ARG A 66 11.30 -38.46 -6.98
C ARG A 66 10.59 -37.10 -6.93
N THR A 67 9.67 -36.89 -7.86
CA THR A 67 8.81 -35.70 -7.85
C THR A 67 7.91 -35.72 -6.62
N ALA A 68 7.62 -34.53 -6.08
CA ALA A 68 6.71 -34.38 -4.95
C ALA A 68 5.33 -34.96 -5.30
N GLU A 69 4.61 -35.49 -4.32
CA GLU A 69 3.27 -36.08 -4.50
C GLU A 69 2.26 -35.38 -3.59
N ILE A 70 1.05 -35.15 -4.07
CA ILE A 70 -0.04 -34.65 -3.23
C ILE A 70 -0.50 -35.75 -2.28
N ILE A 71 -0.55 -35.45 -0.98
CA ILE A 71 -1.09 -36.35 0.05
C ILE A 71 -2.36 -35.81 0.69
N TRP A 72 -2.70 -34.55 0.43
CA TRP A 72 -3.92 -33.94 0.91
C TRP A 72 -5.16 -34.66 0.37
N GLN A 73 -6.15 -34.84 1.24
CA GLN A 73 -7.50 -35.25 0.90
C GLN A 73 -8.46 -34.22 1.53
N PRO A 74 -9.52 -33.81 0.81
CA PRO A 74 -10.50 -32.89 1.35
C PRO A 74 -11.25 -33.56 2.50
N ASP A 75 -10.91 -33.20 3.75
CA ASP A 75 -11.78 -33.48 4.90
C ASP A 75 -12.88 -32.40 4.90
N GLU A 76 -13.92 -32.64 4.10
CA GLU A 76 -14.84 -31.66 3.47
C GLU A 76 -15.57 -30.64 4.38
N LYS A 77 -15.38 -30.59 5.71
CA LYS A 77 -16.23 -29.73 6.57
C LYS A 77 -15.59 -29.01 7.76
N ILE A 78 -14.42 -29.41 8.26
CA ILE A 78 -13.97 -28.95 9.59
C ILE A 78 -12.93 -27.82 9.53
N GLU A 79 -11.93 -27.88 8.65
CA GLU A 79 -10.86 -26.87 8.61
C GLU A 79 -11.21 -25.61 7.79
N GLU A 80 -11.97 -25.75 6.70
CA GLU A 80 -12.37 -24.61 5.83
C GLU A 80 -13.26 -23.60 6.57
N ALA A 81 -14.06 -24.07 7.52
CA ALA A 81 -14.93 -23.24 8.34
C ALA A 81 -14.18 -22.51 9.47
N LEU A 82 -12.97 -22.94 9.85
CA LEU A 82 -12.25 -22.35 10.99
C LEU A 82 -11.38 -21.15 10.57
N ASP A 83 -10.55 -21.28 9.52
CA ASP A 83 -9.63 -20.20 9.10
C ASP A 83 -10.37 -18.94 8.59
N PHE A 84 -11.41 -19.13 7.77
CA PHE A 84 -12.23 -18.01 7.33
C PHE A 84 -12.99 -17.36 8.49
N GLU A 85 -13.67 -18.13 9.34
CA GLU A 85 -14.48 -17.57 10.43
C GLU A 85 -13.62 -16.83 11.47
N GLU A 86 -12.38 -17.25 11.70
CA GLU A 86 -11.43 -16.53 12.56
C GLU A 86 -11.03 -15.17 11.97
N ARG A 87 -11.03 -15.02 10.64
CA ARG A 87 -10.49 -13.84 9.92
C ARG A 87 -11.56 -13.03 9.18
N ARG A 88 -12.82 -13.44 9.24
CA ARG A 88 -13.93 -12.93 8.41
C ARG A 88 -14.09 -11.42 8.44
N GLU A 89 -14.01 -10.79 9.62
CA GLU A 89 -14.20 -9.35 9.77
C GLU A 89 -13.03 -8.58 9.16
N VAL A 90 -11.80 -9.08 9.31
CA VAL A 90 -10.59 -8.44 8.76
C VAL A 90 -10.52 -8.62 7.24
N LEU A 91 -10.94 -9.78 6.72
CA LEU A 91 -11.06 -10.00 5.27
C LEU A 91 -12.14 -9.13 4.65
N LYS A 92 -13.29 -8.97 5.32
CA LYS A 92 -14.34 -8.05 4.89
C LYS A 92 -13.83 -6.61 4.86
N ASP A 93 -13.21 -6.14 5.94
CA ASP A 93 -12.61 -4.80 6.02
C ASP A 93 -11.56 -4.55 4.92
N LEU A 94 -10.73 -5.56 4.61
CA LEU A 94 -9.74 -5.49 3.54
C LEU A 94 -10.41 -5.33 2.16
N TYR A 95 -11.40 -6.14 1.84
CA TYR A 95 -12.08 -6.06 0.53
C TYR A 95 -12.95 -4.82 0.38
N GLU A 96 -13.53 -4.31 1.48
CA GLU A 96 -14.16 -2.99 1.53
C GLU A 96 -13.15 -1.88 1.20
N SER A 97 -11.96 -1.91 1.84
CA SER A 97 -10.88 -0.97 1.53
C SER A 97 -10.47 -1.04 0.06
N LEU A 98 -10.28 -2.25 -0.48
CA LEU A 98 -9.80 -2.47 -1.84
C LEU A 98 -10.74 -1.90 -2.91
N CYS A 99 -12.05 -1.84 -2.67
CA CYS A 99 -13.00 -1.22 -3.60
C CYS A 99 -12.64 0.24 -3.95
N HIS A 100 -11.93 0.96 -3.09
CA HIS A 100 -11.61 2.38 -3.28
C HIS A 100 -10.34 2.64 -4.12
N PHE A 101 -9.42 1.69 -4.22
CA PHE A 101 -8.14 1.91 -4.92
C PHE A 101 -7.73 0.80 -5.89
N SER A 102 -8.21 -0.43 -5.71
CA SER A 102 -7.89 -1.56 -6.58
C SER A 102 -8.33 -1.37 -8.05
N PRO A 103 -9.51 -0.79 -8.35
CA PRO A 103 -9.89 -0.43 -9.71
C PRO A 103 -8.97 0.62 -10.34
N LEU A 104 -8.52 1.60 -9.54
CA LEU A 104 -7.69 2.72 -10.01
C LEU A 104 -6.30 2.25 -10.41
N PHE A 105 -5.65 1.42 -9.58
CA PHE A 105 -4.35 0.83 -9.93
C PHE A 105 -4.41 0.03 -11.24
N ARG A 106 -5.45 -0.77 -11.43
CA ARG A 106 -5.64 -1.55 -12.66
C ARG A 106 -5.92 -0.66 -13.87
N LEU A 107 -6.77 0.35 -13.71
CA LEU A 107 -7.05 1.30 -14.78
C LEU A 107 -5.77 2.00 -15.23
N GLN A 108 -4.97 2.49 -14.28
CA GLN A 108 -3.67 3.11 -14.54
C GLN A 108 -2.75 2.18 -15.31
N GLY A 109 -2.47 1.00 -14.76
CA GLY A 109 -1.49 0.10 -15.36
C GLY A 109 -1.94 -0.46 -16.70
N LEU A 110 -3.21 -0.83 -16.88
CA LEU A 110 -3.73 -1.24 -18.19
C LEU A 110 -3.65 -0.10 -19.23
N SER A 111 -3.96 1.14 -18.83
CA SER A 111 -3.92 2.30 -19.74
C SER A 111 -2.48 2.72 -20.11
N LEU A 112 -1.48 2.29 -19.34
CA LEU A 112 -0.06 2.53 -19.61
C LEU A 112 0.57 1.46 -20.52
N MET A 113 -0.14 0.36 -20.78
CA MET A 113 0.35 -0.69 -21.67
C MET A 113 0.25 -0.28 -23.14
N ASP A 114 1.23 -0.71 -23.94
CA ASP A 114 1.12 -0.63 -25.39
C ASP A 114 0.17 -1.71 -25.95
N LYS A 115 -0.06 -1.66 -27.27
CA LYS A 115 -1.00 -2.57 -27.95
C LYS A 115 -0.55 -4.04 -27.89
N GLU A 116 0.76 -4.29 -27.90
CA GLU A 116 1.33 -5.64 -27.87
C GLU A 116 1.16 -6.23 -26.47
N GLN A 117 1.54 -5.48 -25.44
CA GLN A 117 1.35 -5.84 -24.03
C GLN A 117 -0.12 -6.14 -23.69
N LEU A 118 -1.06 -5.32 -24.19
CA LEU A 118 -2.50 -5.58 -24.00
C LEU A 118 -2.96 -6.84 -24.73
N ALA A 119 -2.42 -7.13 -25.92
CA ALA A 119 -2.76 -8.33 -26.68
C ALA A 119 -2.21 -9.59 -26.00
N GLU A 120 -0.97 -9.55 -25.49
CA GLU A 120 -0.38 -10.63 -24.71
C GLU A 120 -1.18 -10.91 -23.44
N LEU A 121 -1.59 -9.87 -22.72
CA LEU A 121 -2.40 -10.00 -21.51
C LEU A 121 -3.79 -10.58 -21.82
N GLU A 122 -4.42 -10.14 -22.91
CA GLU A 122 -5.70 -10.68 -23.37
C GLU A 122 -5.56 -12.17 -23.75
N GLN A 123 -4.49 -12.54 -24.47
CA GLN A 123 -4.21 -13.92 -24.86
C GLN A 123 -3.95 -14.80 -23.64
N LEU A 124 -3.17 -14.33 -22.66
CA LEU A 124 -2.91 -15.04 -21.40
C LEU A 124 -4.22 -15.38 -20.68
N LEU A 125 -5.14 -14.41 -20.62
CA LEU A 125 -6.42 -14.58 -19.93
C LEU A 125 -7.41 -15.44 -20.72
N ALA A 126 -7.35 -15.42 -22.06
CA ALA A 126 -8.23 -16.19 -22.93
C ALA A 126 -7.75 -17.63 -23.19
N SER A 127 -6.49 -17.93 -22.92
CA SER A 127 -5.89 -19.25 -23.10
C SER A 127 -6.29 -20.22 -21.99
N ASP A 128 -6.58 -21.46 -22.37
CA ASP A 128 -6.82 -22.57 -21.44
C ASP A 128 -5.56 -23.45 -21.25
N GLN A 129 -4.38 -22.99 -21.68
CA GLN A 129 -3.11 -23.71 -21.52
C GLN A 129 -2.64 -23.79 -20.06
N GLU A 130 -2.98 -22.78 -19.26
CA GLU A 130 -2.63 -22.67 -17.85
C GLU A 130 -3.89 -22.69 -16.98
N PRO A 131 -3.82 -23.14 -15.72
CA PRO A 131 -4.97 -23.07 -14.81
C PRO A 131 -5.51 -21.63 -14.70
N LEU A 132 -6.82 -21.46 -14.80
CA LEU A 132 -7.43 -20.13 -14.86
C LEU A 132 -7.04 -19.22 -13.69
N LEU A 133 -6.98 -19.75 -12.46
CA LEU A 133 -6.53 -18.98 -11.30
C LEU A 133 -5.09 -18.44 -11.46
N PHE A 134 -4.21 -19.19 -12.13
CA PHE A 134 -2.86 -18.75 -12.45
C PHE A 134 -2.86 -17.60 -13.47
N SER A 135 -3.58 -17.79 -14.58
CA SER A 135 -3.71 -16.76 -15.62
C SER A 135 -4.30 -15.47 -15.06
N LEU A 136 -5.27 -15.57 -14.14
CA LEU A 136 -5.83 -14.44 -13.41
C LEU A 136 -4.81 -13.77 -12.49
N TYR A 137 -4.05 -14.54 -11.71
CA TYR A 137 -2.99 -14.00 -10.84
C TYR A 137 -1.94 -13.24 -11.67
N LYS A 138 -1.43 -13.84 -12.75
CA LYS A 138 -0.48 -13.21 -13.66
C LYS A 138 -1.10 -12.03 -14.40
N GLY A 139 -2.38 -12.10 -14.73
CA GLY A 139 -3.15 -10.99 -15.30
C GLY A 139 -3.19 -9.79 -14.36
N PHE A 140 -3.50 -10.02 -13.08
CA PHE A 140 -3.48 -8.99 -12.05
C PHE A 140 -2.08 -8.43 -11.82
N GLU A 141 -1.08 -9.28 -11.65
CA GLU A 141 0.32 -8.85 -11.48
C GLU A 141 0.78 -8.03 -12.70
N GLY A 142 0.52 -8.53 -13.91
CA GLY A 142 0.83 -7.90 -15.18
C GLY A 142 0.21 -6.52 -15.29
N SER A 143 -1.06 -6.36 -14.88
CA SER A 143 -1.77 -5.08 -14.90
C SER A 143 -1.15 -4.01 -13.99
N LEU A 144 -0.25 -4.35 -13.06
CA LEU A 144 0.39 -3.39 -12.16
C LEU A 144 1.81 -3.01 -12.60
N LYS A 145 2.51 -3.88 -13.33
CA LYS A 145 3.92 -3.69 -13.76
C LYS A 145 4.19 -2.38 -14.52
N PRO A 146 3.29 -1.87 -15.39
CA PRO A 146 3.54 -0.63 -16.15
C PRO A 146 3.72 0.62 -15.28
N MET A 147 3.23 0.62 -14.04
CA MET A 147 3.43 1.75 -13.12
C MET A 147 4.86 1.88 -12.61
N LYS A 148 5.69 0.84 -12.79
CA LYS A 148 7.10 0.80 -12.34
C LYS A 148 7.25 1.20 -10.86
N ASN A 149 6.36 0.68 -10.03
CA ASN A 149 6.29 0.97 -8.60
C ASN A 149 6.46 -0.31 -7.80
N GLN A 150 7.62 -0.46 -7.18
CA GLN A 150 7.98 -1.65 -6.43
C GLN A 150 7.19 -1.77 -5.12
N MET A 151 6.87 -0.64 -4.49
CA MET A 151 6.03 -0.57 -3.28
C MET A 151 4.61 -1.10 -3.56
N LEU A 152 4.03 -0.76 -4.70
CA LEU A 152 2.74 -1.28 -5.14
C LEU A 152 2.78 -2.80 -5.38
N MET A 153 3.88 -3.31 -5.93
CA MET A 153 4.06 -4.77 -6.07
C MET A 153 4.12 -5.46 -4.71
N TYR A 154 4.72 -4.85 -3.69
CA TYR A 154 4.69 -5.40 -2.33
C TYR A 154 3.30 -5.38 -1.73
N LEU A 155 2.51 -4.33 -1.99
CA LEU A 155 1.12 -4.29 -1.55
C LEU A 155 0.31 -5.44 -2.16
N PHE A 156 0.48 -5.68 -3.46
CA PHE A 156 -0.16 -6.82 -4.14
C PHE A 156 0.23 -8.16 -3.52
N THR A 157 1.53 -8.40 -3.27
CA THR A 157 1.98 -9.67 -2.68
C THR A 157 1.53 -9.86 -1.24
N ASP A 158 1.52 -8.81 -0.42
CA ASP A 158 1.10 -8.89 0.98
C ASP A 158 -0.41 -9.09 1.11
N ILE A 159 -1.21 -8.45 0.23
CA ILE A 159 -2.66 -8.73 0.14
C ILE A 159 -2.88 -10.18 -0.28
N ASP A 160 -2.21 -10.66 -1.33
CA ASP A 160 -2.37 -12.01 -1.83
C ASP A 160 -1.98 -13.07 -0.78
N ALA A 161 -0.86 -12.84 -0.08
CA ALA A 161 -0.42 -13.69 1.01
C ALA A 161 -1.41 -13.68 2.18
N PHE A 162 -1.89 -12.50 2.58
CA PHE A 162 -2.85 -12.38 3.67
C PHE A 162 -4.18 -13.06 3.33
N VAL A 163 -4.74 -12.83 2.15
CA VAL A 163 -6.00 -13.44 1.73
C VAL A 163 -5.90 -14.97 1.70
N GLY A 164 -4.72 -15.52 1.36
CA GLY A 164 -4.47 -16.96 1.45
C GLY A 164 -5.48 -17.76 0.62
N THR A 165 -6.03 -18.84 1.18
CA THR A 165 -7.05 -19.65 0.48
C THR A 165 -8.46 -19.12 0.66
N ALA A 166 -8.69 -18.20 1.60
CA ALA A 166 -10.04 -17.77 1.99
C ALA A 166 -10.88 -17.27 0.82
N LEU A 167 -10.26 -16.57 -0.16
CA LEU A 167 -10.97 -16.12 -1.35
C LEU A 167 -11.53 -17.29 -2.18
N VAL A 168 -10.73 -18.33 -2.40
CA VAL A 168 -11.11 -19.52 -3.15
C VAL A 168 -12.21 -20.28 -2.42
N ASP A 169 -12.03 -20.46 -1.12
CA ASP A 169 -12.96 -21.18 -0.26
C ASP A 169 -14.34 -20.47 -0.27
N ARG A 170 -14.33 -19.12 -0.19
CA ARG A 170 -15.56 -18.30 -0.31
C ARG A 170 -16.16 -18.29 -1.71
N MET A 171 -15.36 -18.28 -2.78
CA MET A 171 -15.86 -18.43 -4.14
C MET A 171 -16.62 -19.74 -4.31
N LYS A 172 -16.08 -20.85 -3.82
CA LYS A 172 -16.76 -22.14 -3.84
C LYS A 172 -18.04 -22.10 -3.02
N TYR A 173 -17.97 -21.64 -1.77
CA TYR A 173 -19.12 -21.60 -0.87
C TYR A 173 -20.29 -20.76 -1.41
N VAL A 174 -20.03 -19.54 -1.89
CA VAL A 174 -21.08 -18.61 -2.35
C VAL A 174 -21.71 -19.05 -3.67
N ASN A 175 -21.03 -19.89 -4.45
CA ASN A 175 -21.51 -20.37 -5.74
C ASN A 175 -21.86 -21.87 -5.68
N ASP A 176 -22.36 -22.37 -4.55
CA ASP A 176 -22.82 -23.77 -4.40
C ASP A 176 -21.79 -24.83 -4.85
N GLY A 177 -20.51 -24.59 -4.56
CA GLY A 177 -19.37 -25.43 -4.95
C GLY A 177 -18.79 -25.10 -6.34
N GLN A 178 -19.42 -24.23 -7.13
CA GLN A 178 -19.06 -23.90 -8.51
C GLN A 178 -18.04 -22.75 -8.58
N GLY A 179 -16.90 -22.92 -7.90
CA GLY A 179 -15.82 -21.92 -7.87
C GLY A 179 -15.27 -21.54 -9.24
N ASP A 180 -15.28 -22.47 -10.20
CA ASP A 180 -14.82 -22.20 -11.57
C ASP A 180 -15.67 -21.15 -12.29
N MET A 181 -16.99 -21.16 -12.08
CA MET A 181 -17.86 -20.12 -12.63
C MET A 181 -17.58 -18.74 -12.03
N ALA A 182 -17.14 -18.69 -10.76
CA ALA A 182 -16.72 -17.44 -10.15
C ALA A 182 -15.44 -16.90 -10.80
N LEU A 183 -14.46 -17.77 -11.08
CA LEU A 183 -13.24 -17.40 -11.80
C LEU A 183 -13.53 -16.95 -13.23
N GLU A 184 -14.45 -17.61 -13.91
CA GLU A 184 -14.90 -17.21 -15.26
C GLU A 184 -15.49 -15.81 -15.29
N LYS A 185 -16.29 -15.49 -14.27
CA LYS A 185 -16.85 -14.14 -14.12
C LYS A 185 -15.74 -13.10 -13.88
N VAL A 186 -14.73 -13.43 -13.07
CA VAL A 186 -13.54 -12.58 -12.87
C VAL A 186 -12.79 -12.37 -14.19
N ARG A 187 -12.56 -13.44 -14.97
CA ARG A 187 -11.93 -13.38 -16.29
C ARG A 187 -12.69 -12.44 -17.23
N ASN A 188 -14.01 -12.55 -17.27
CA ASN A 188 -14.85 -11.72 -18.14
C ASN A 188 -14.75 -10.23 -17.81
N TYR A 189 -14.78 -9.85 -16.53
CA TYR A 189 -14.60 -8.44 -16.14
C TYR A 189 -13.23 -7.90 -16.58
N LEU A 190 -12.16 -8.66 -16.38
CA LEU A 190 -10.81 -8.26 -16.80
C LEU A 190 -10.67 -8.15 -18.32
N LEU A 191 -11.14 -9.14 -19.08
CA LEU A 191 -11.11 -9.11 -20.54
C LEU A 191 -11.92 -7.93 -21.09
N ASN A 192 -13.08 -7.65 -20.52
CA ASN A 192 -13.89 -6.49 -20.93
C ASN A 192 -13.18 -5.17 -20.60
N ALA A 193 -12.55 -5.06 -19.43
CA ALA A 193 -11.75 -3.88 -19.08
C ALA A 193 -10.62 -3.64 -20.09
N ILE A 194 -9.87 -4.69 -20.46
CA ILE A 194 -8.80 -4.65 -21.47
C ILE A 194 -9.34 -4.21 -22.84
N ARG A 195 -10.45 -4.81 -23.28
CA ARG A 195 -11.10 -4.45 -24.56
C ARG A 195 -11.56 -2.99 -24.60
N CYS A 196 -12.10 -2.48 -23.50
CA CYS A 196 -12.43 -1.06 -23.37
C CYS A 196 -11.19 -0.17 -23.46
N ILE A 197 -10.07 -0.53 -22.81
CA ILE A 197 -8.80 0.21 -22.95
C ILE A 197 -8.29 0.22 -24.40
N LYS A 198 -8.34 -0.91 -25.10
CA LYS A 198 -7.96 -0.99 -26.53
C LYS A 198 -8.79 -0.05 -27.42
N LYS A 199 -10.03 0.24 -27.02
CA LYS A 199 -10.94 1.19 -27.68
C LYS A 199 -10.86 2.61 -27.11
N GLN A 200 -9.99 2.88 -26.15
CA GLN A 200 -9.87 4.15 -25.42
C GLN A 200 -11.14 4.55 -24.64
N GLU A 201 -11.95 3.57 -24.23
CA GLU A 201 -13.17 3.76 -23.43
C GLU A 201 -12.85 3.66 -21.93
N TYR A 202 -12.05 4.58 -21.38
CA TYR A 202 -11.54 4.51 -20.01
C TYR A 202 -12.65 4.44 -18.94
N LYS A 203 -13.75 5.17 -19.12
CA LYS A 203 -14.90 5.14 -18.21
C LYS A 203 -15.56 3.76 -18.16
N ASN A 204 -15.74 3.11 -19.31
CA ASN A 204 -16.31 1.77 -19.38
C ASN A 204 -15.35 0.74 -18.78
N SER A 205 -14.05 0.89 -19.04
CA SER A 205 -13.02 0.05 -18.43
C SER A 205 -13.03 0.16 -16.90
N PHE A 206 -13.07 1.38 -16.37
CA PHE A 206 -13.18 1.63 -14.93
C PHE A 206 -14.42 0.99 -14.34
N GLN A 207 -15.57 1.09 -15.02
CA GLN A 207 -16.81 0.44 -14.57
C GLN A 207 -16.64 -1.09 -14.46
N GLN A 208 -16.02 -1.75 -15.44
CA GLN A 208 -15.76 -3.19 -15.37
C GLN A 208 -14.86 -3.56 -14.17
N LEU A 209 -13.82 -2.76 -13.91
CA LEU A 209 -12.89 -2.97 -12.79
C LEU A 209 -13.54 -2.70 -11.42
N LEU A 210 -14.47 -1.74 -11.37
CA LEU A 210 -15.27 -1.44 -10.19
C LEU A 210 -16.25 -2.57 -9.88
N GLU A 211 -16.96 -3.07 -10.90
CA GLU A 211 -17.85 -4.23 -10.76
C GLU A 211 -17.09 -5.48 -10.34
N LEU A 212 -15.87 -5.69 -10.87
CA LEU A 212 -15.00 -6.77 -10.41
C LEU A 212 -14.67 -6.65 -8.92
N SER A 213 -14.36 -5.44 -8.45
CA SER A 213 -14.04 -5.21 -7.03
C SER A 213 -15.27 -5.42 -6.13
N ARG A 214 -16.46 -4.99 -6.59
CA ARG A 214 -17.73 -5.27 -5.89
C ARG A 214 -18.05 -6.75 -5.86
N TYR A 215 -17.75 -7.48 -6.94
CA TYR A 215 -17.95 -8.91 -7.01
C TYR A 215 -17.08 -9.65 -5.99
N PHE A 216 -15.80 -9.28 -5.87
CA PHE A 216 -14.94 -9.83 -4.82
C PHE A 216 -15.42 -9.49 -3.42
N LYS A 217 -15.80 -8.22 -3.18
CA LYS A 217 -16.37 -7.79 -1.90
C LYS A 217 -17.58 -8.64 -1.50
N GLY A 218 -18.47 -8.94 -2.44
CA GLY A 218 -19.68 -9.72 -2.18
C GLY A 218 -19.43 -11.12 -1.62
N PHE A 219 -18.25 -11.71 -1.84
CA PHE A 219 -17.89 -13.00 -1.22
C PHE A 219 -17.71 -12.94 0.29
N PHE A 220 -17.48 -11.74 0.81
CA PHE A 220 -17.26 -11.44 2.22
C PHE A 220 -18.45 -10.70 2.86
N ASP A 221 -19.58 -10.61 2.15
CA ASP A 221 -20.84 -10.15 2.74
C ASP A 221 -21.54 -11.32 3.45
N PHE A 222 -21.77 -11.17 4.74
CA PHE A 222 -22.38 -12.20 5.60
C PHE A 222 -23.26 -11.58 6.68
N ASP A 223 -24.26 -12.34 7.15
CA ASP A 223 -25.20 -11.91 8.18
C ASP A 223 -24.51 -11.92 9.56
N GLN A 224 -24.58 -10.81 10.32
CA GLN A 224 -23.85 -10.62 11.59
C GLN A 224 -24.33 -11.51 12.75
N LYS A 225 -25.34 -12.36 12.53
CA LYS A 225 -26.09 -13.05 13.61
C LYS A 225 -25.33 -14.16 14.35
N LYS A 226 -24.14 -14.56 13.90
CA LYS A 226 -23.31 -15.53 14.63
C LYS A 226 -22.13 -14.82 15.28
N ALA A 227 -22.24 -14.55 16.58
CA ALA A 227 -21.12 -14.10 17.40
C ALA A 227 -20.14 -15.27 17.57
N PHE A 228 -19.02 -15.24 16.86
CA PHE A 228 -17.89 -16.13 17.12
C PHE A 228 -16.99 -15.49 18.17
N GLN A 229 -16.46 -16.29 19.10
CA GLN A 229 -15.46 -15.80 20.04
C GLN A 229 -14.19 -15.46 19.26
N GLN A 230 -13.95 -14.16 19.07
CA GLN A 230 -12.72 -13.66 18.49
C GLN A 230 -11.55 -14.04 19.42
N LYS A 231 -10.70 -14.98 18.99
CA LYS A 231 -9.28 -14.94 19.41
C LYS A 231 -8.67 -13.65 18.86
N GLU A 232 -7.55 -13.19 19.43
CA GLU A 232 -6.83 -12.00 18.95
C GLU A 232 -6.75 -12.02 17.42
N ALA A 233 -7.57 -11.18 16.78
CA ALA A 233 -7.77 -11.26 15.34
C ALA A 233 -6.48 -10.87 14.63
N GLU A 234 -6.01 -11.71 13.72
CA GLU A 234 -4.89 -11.39 12.87
C GLU A 234 -5.21 -10.10 12.07
N VAL A 235 -4.35 -9.09 12.17
CA VAL A 235 -4.55 -7.80 11.49
C VAL A 235 -3.80 -7.81 10.16
N PHE A 236 -4.43 -7.30 9.10
CA PHE A 236 -3.73 -7.07 7.83
C PHE A 236 -2.59 -6.08 8.05
N SER A 237 -1.38 -6.45 7.64
CA SER A 237 -0.23 -5.55 7.66
C SER A 237 0.48 -5.54 6.32
N TRP A 238 0.90 -4.35 5.90
CA TRP A 238 1.61 -4.14 4.65
C TRP A 238 3.05 -3.68 4.90
N GLU A 239 3.99 -4.30 4.19
CA GLU A 239 5.41 -3.97 4.25
C GLU A 239 5.87 -3.28 2.95
N PRO A 240 5.91 -1.93 2.90
CA PRO A 240 6.20 -1.18 1.68
C PRO A 240 7.67 -1.27 1.22
N GLN A 241 8.55 -1.94 1.97
CA GLN A 241 9.96 -2.04 1.64
C GLN A 241 10.66 -3.30 2.17
N LYS A 242 11.69 -3.76 1.45
CA LYS A 242 12.60 -4.82 1.92
C LYS A 242 13.70 -4.25 2.81
N GLY A 243 13.91 -4.87 3.98
CA GLY A 243 15.10 -4.67 4.80
C GLY A 243 14.81 -4.12 6.19
N ARG A 244 15.83 -3.56 6.85
CA ARG A 244 15.68 -2.93 8.17
C ARG A 244 14.86 -1.66 8.05
N LYS A 245 13.80 -1.54 8.84
CA LYS A 245 12.97 -0.33 8.92
C LYS A 245 13.74 0.74 9.70
N ARG A 246 14.02 1.88 9.06
CA ARG A 246 14.75 3.02 9.64
C ARG A 246 13.85 4.22 9.91
N TYR A 247 12.60 3.96 10.31
CA TYR A 247 11.63 5.03 10.61
C TYR A 247 12.15 6.03 11.65
N CYS A 248 13.03 5.62 12.56
CA CYS A 248 13.60 6.55 13.54
C CYS A 248 14.37 7.68 12.87
N ASP A 249 15.14 7.36 11.82
CA ASP A 249 15.98 8.28 11.05
C ASP A 249 15.08 9.16 10.15
N ASP A 250 14.11 8.55 9.46
CA ASP A 250 13.14 9.27 8.61
C ASP A 250 12.37 10.33 9.42
N ILE A 251 11.92 9.97 10.63
CA ILE A 251 11.19 10.88 11.54
C ILE A 251 12.12 11.95 12.12
N ALA A 252 13.36 11.61 12.46
CA ALA A 252 14.31 12.57 13.00
C ALA A 252 14.58 13.71 12.00
N ILE A 253 14.79 13.38 10.72
CA ILE A 253 14.95 14.37 9.65
C ILE A 253 13.70 15.23 9.50
N ASP A 254 12.50 14.65 9.49
CA ASP A 254 11.25 15.44 9.40
C ASP A 254 11.08 16.38 10.60
N LEU A 255 11.42 15.95 11.81
CA LEU A 255 11.39 16.81 13.01
C LEU A 255 12.40 17.95 12.91
N ILE A 256 13.59 17.70 12.37
CA ILE A 256 14.59 18.74 12.10
C ILE A 256 14.05 19.75 11.08
N CYS A 257 13.43 19.30 9.99
CA CYS A 257 12.76 20.20 9.04
C CYS A 257 11.69 21.05 9.72
N LYS A 258 10.86 20.46 10.60
CA LYS A 258 9.84 21.19 11.36
C LYS A 258 10.45 22.24 12.31
N ILE A 259 11.62 21.95 12.90
CA ILE A 259 12.36 22.92 13.72
C ILE A 259 12.90 24.07 12.84
N ASN A 260 13.54 23.75 11.72
CA ASN A 260 14.09 24.74 10.78
C ASN A 260 13.00 25.63 10.19
N GLN A 261 11.82 25.06 9.97
CA GLN A 261 10.63 25.79 9.55
C GLN A 261 9.92 26.51 10.71
N GLY A 262 10.46 26.53 11.93
CA GLY A 262 9.85 27.27 13.04
C GLY A 262 8.52 26.69 13.56
N VAL A 263 8.13 25.48 13.14
CA VAL A 263 6.97 24.76 13.73
C VAL A 263 7.26 24.41 15.19
N TYR A 264 8.52 24.06 15.49
CA TYR A 264 9.03 23.90 16.84
C TYR A 264 10.23 24.84 17.05
N PRO A 265 10.00 26.09 17.49
CA PRO A 265 11.06 27.08 17.65
C PRO A 265 12.16 26.64 18.63
N VAL A 266 13.35 27.21 18.48
CA VAL A 266 14.43 27.06 19.46
C VAL A 266 13.93 27.53 20.84
N ASP A 267 14.40 26.86 21.89
CA ASP A 267 13.97 27.04 23.27
C ASP A 267 12.55 26.58 23.62
N SER A 268 11.76 26.15 22.63
CA SER A 268 10.47 25.49 22.88
C SER A 268 10.64 24.00 23.22
N TYR A 269 9.53 23.31 23.48
CA TYR A 269 9.50 21.87 23.73
C TYR A 269 8.82 21.15 22.58
N LEU A 270 9.41 20.02 22.18
CA LEU A 270 8.73 19.08 21.31
C LEU A 270 7.48 18.51 22.00
N PRO A 271 6.45 18.14 21.23
CA PRO A 271 5.31 17.42 21.78
C PRO A 271 5.74 16.15 22.53
N GLN A 272 4.94 15.73 23.50
CA GLN A 272 5.25 14.54 24.29
C GLN A 272 5.44 13.31 23.37
N GLY A 273 6.39 12.44 23.71
CA GLY A 273 6.73 11.28 22.88
C GLY A 273 5.55 10.36 22.53
N ARG A 274 4.51 10.29 23.39
CA ARG A 274 3.27 9.55 23.06
C ARG A 274 2.46 10.23 21.95
N LEU A 275 2.35 11.56 21.99
CA LEU A 275 1.67 12.33 20.96
C LEU A 275 2.45 12.28 19.65
N LEU A 276 3.79 12.37 19.69
CA LEU A 276 4.61 12.16 18.48
C LEU A 276 4.46 10.74 17.93
N ALA A 277 4.44 9.71 18.79
CA ALA A 277 4.25 8.33 18.35
C ALA A 277 2.91 8.14 17.62
N ASP A 278 1.85 8.78 18.11
CA ASP A 278 0.54 8.82 17.47
C ASP A 278 0.59 9.55 16.11
N ILE A 279 1.15 10.76 16.07
CA ILE A 279 1.31 11.58 14.85
C ILE A 279 2.09 10.83 13.76
N TYR A 280 3.16 10.12 14.12
CA TYR A 280 3.97 9.41 13.14
C TYR A 280 3.52 7.96 12.92
N HIS A 281 2.47 7.50 13.60
CA HIS A 281 1.96 6.13 13.53
C HIS A 281 3.05 5.07 13.80
N VAL A 282 3.87 5.32 14.82
CA VAL A 282 4.96 4.42 15.23
C VAL A 282 4.82 4.01 16.69
N SER A 283 5.51 2.94 17.06
CA SER A 283 5.55 2.52 18.47
C SER A 283 6.21 3.60 19.36
N PRO A 284 5.82 3.71 20.64
CA PRO A 284 6.49 4.59 21.59
C PRO A 284 8.00 4.32 21.72
N ILE A 285 8.43 3.06 21.49
CA ILE A 285 9.85 2.67 21.50
C ILE A 285 10.59 3.29 20.30
N THR A 286 9.98 3.26 19.12
CA THR A 286 10.50 3.92 17.91
C THR A 286 10.66 5.41 18.16
N MET A 287 9.65 6.07 18.72
CA MET A 287 9.73 7.50 19.02
C MET A 287 10.79 7.83 20.07
N ARG A 288 10.95 6.99 21.10
CA ARG A 288 12.05 7.15 22.07
C ARG A 288 13.41 7.07 21.40
N ARG A 289 13.60 6.15 20.45
CA ARG A 289 14.83 6.07 19.65
C ARG A 289 15.04 7.31 18.79
N THR A 290 14.00 7.83 18.14
CA THR A 290 14.05 9.11 17.41
C THR A 290 14.51 10.27 18.30
N ILE A 291 13.94 10.41 19.50
CA ILE A 291 14.36 11.46 20.44
C ILE A 291 15.83 11.31 20.85
N ASN A 292 16.32 10.08 21.04
CA ASN A 292 17.74 9.84 21.31
C ASN A 292 18.63 10.30 20.16
N ILE A 293 18.25 10.03 18.91
CA ILE A 293 18.95 10.53 17.72
C ILE A 293 19.02 12.06 17.73
N LEU A 294 17.90 12.74 18.00
CA LEU A 294 17.87 14.20 18.08
C LEU A 294 18.77 14.76 19.20
N ASN A 295 18.88 14.05 20.33
CA ASN A 295 19.79 14.41 21.42
C ASN A 295 21.26 14.21 21.03
N GLU A 296 21.60 13.10 20.37
CA GLU A 296 22.96 12.81 19.87
C GLU A 296 23.41 13.81 18.80
N LEU A 297 22.47 14.31 18.00
CA LEU A 297 22.72 15.36 17.02
C LEU A 297 22.84 16.76 17.63
N GLY A 298 22.45 16.95 18.90
CA GLY A 298 22.47 18.24 19.58
C GLY A 298 21.31 19.19 19.20
N VAL A 299 20.39 18.73 18.35
CA VAL A 299 19.21 19.49 17.91
C VAL A 299 18.21 19.66 19.06
N ALA A 300 18.11 18.64 19.92
CA ALA A 300 17.24 18.66 21.08
C ALA A 300 17.96 18.17 22.33
N LYS A 301 17.38 18.42 23.51
CA LYS A 301 17.88 17.92 24.79
C LYS A 301 16.73 17.52 25.69
N ASN A 302 16.77 16.28 26.19
CA ASN A 302 15.78 15.83 27.17
C ASN A 302 16.06 16.44 28.55
N ILE A 303 15.03 17.03 29.15
CA ILE A 303 15.04 17.58 30.51
C ILE A 303 14.12 16.72 31.38
N ASN A 304 14.72 16.07 32.38
CA ASN A 304 14.02 15.12 33.25
C ASN A 304 12.75 15.74 33.86
N GLY A 305 11.61 15.05 33.70
CA GLY A 305 10.32 15.47 34.24
C GLY A 305 9.63 16.62 33.48
N ILE A 306 10.30 17.26 32.51
CA ILE A 306 9.75 18.42 31.77
C ILE A 306 9.45 18.04 30.32
N GLY A 307 10.41 17.42 29.62
CA GLY A 307 10.25 17.03 28.22
C GLY A 307 11.49 17.31 27.39
N THR A 308 11.34 17.22 26.08
CA THR A 308 12.45 17.40 25.13
C THR A 308 12.47 18.83 24.61
N LYS A 309 13.47 19.61 25.03
CA LYS A 309 13.66 21.01 24.65
C LYS A 309 14.43 21.11 23.32
N VAL A 310 14.00 21.98 22.42
CA VAL A 310 14.72 22.32 21.17
C VAL A 310 15.89 23.23 21.49
N VAL A 311 17.09 22.87 21.04
CA VAL A 311 18.34 23.56 21.39
C VAL A 311 18.97 24.25 20.19
N TYR A 312 18.92 23.62 19.02
CA TYR A 312 19.66 24.08 17.84
C TYR A 312 18.84 23.81 16.58
N PRO A 313 18.67 24.81 15.68
CA PRO A 313 18.11 24.57 14.35
C PRO A 313 19.14 23.78 13.54
N GLY A 314 18.78 22.56 13.13
CA GLY A 314 19.72 21.66 12.47
C GLY A 314 20.29 22.23 11.18
N ASP A 315 21.50 21.82 10.79
CA ASP A 315 22.17 22.28 9.57
C ASP A 315 22.54 21.13 8.62
N GLN A 316 23.19 21.47 7.51
CA GLN A 316 23.68 20.50 6.53
C GLN A 316 24.65 19.46 7.12
N THR A 317 25.30 19.73 8.27
CA THR A 317 26.23 18.76 8.87
C THR A 317 25.50 17.47 9.29
N ILE A 318 24.19 17.55 9.51
CA ILE A 318 23.33 16.41 9.84
C ILE A 318 23.26 15.40 8.70
N LEU A 319 23.33 15.84 7.43
CA LEU A 319 23.34 14.96 6.27
C LEU A 319 24.53 14.00 6.27
N TYR A 320 25.71 14.49 6.68
CA TYR A 320 26.90 13.64 6.81
C TYR A 320 26.76 12.59 7.90
N LYS A 321 26.04 12.92 8.98
CA LYS A 321 25.74 11.98 10.07
C LYS A 321 24.63 10.98 9.72
N MET A 322 23.78 11.31 8.73
CA MET A 322 22.67 10.49 8.25
C MET A 322 22.81 10.08 6.78
N LYS A 323 24.02 9.71 6.35
CA LYS A 323 24.36 9.42 4.93
C LYS A 323 23.47 8.35 4.26
N ASP A 324 22.92 7.42 5.05
CA ASP A 324 22.02 6.40 4.53
C ASP A 324 20.64 6.95 4.10
N MET A 325 20.26 8.16 4.55
CA MET A 325 19.00 8.83 4.18
C MET A 325 19.08 9.48 2.79
N THR A 326 20.26 9.91 2.35
CA THR A 326 20.51 10.52 1.04
C THR A 326 20.70 9.49 -0.08
N MET A 327 20.40 8.21 0.17
CA MET A 327 20.49 7.18 -0.86
C MET A 327 19.36 7.32 -1.87
N ASP A 328 19.69 7.25 -3.16
CA ASP A 328 18.74 7.26 -4.30
C ASP A 328 17.52 6.38 -4.03
N ARG A 329 17.72 5.19 -3.48
CA ARG A 329 16.64 4.26 -3.15
C ARG A 329 15.57 4.84 -2.22
N ASN A 330 15.94 5.64 -1.21
CA ASN A 330 14.95 6.26 -0.32
C ASN A 330 14.14 7.33 -1.06
N LEU A 331 14.79 8.09 -1.94
CA LEU A 331 14.15 9.12 -2.75
C LEU A 331 13.23 8.50 -3.80
N ILE A 332 13.60 7.34 -4.37
CA ILE A 332 12.71 6.55 -5.22
C ILE A 332 11.51 6.03 -4.43
N GLN A 333 11.71 5.48 -3.23
CA GLN A 333 10.59 5.02 -2.37
C GLN A 333 9.64 6.16 -2.00
N PHE A 334 10.19 7.35 -1.75
CA PHE A 334 9.39 8.56 -1.56
C PHE A 334 8.53 8.86 -2.79
N LEU A 335 9.15 8.84 -3.97
CA LEU A 335 8.46 9.10 -5.24
C LEU A 335 7.38 8.03 -5.55
N GLU A 336 7.66 6.76 -5.28
CA GLU A 336 6.71 5.65 -5.39
C GLU A 336 5.50 5.83 -4.47
N ALA A 337 5.70 6.31 -3.24
CA ALA A 337 4.61 6.62 -2.32
C ALA A 337 3.75 7.79 -2.84
N LEU A 338 4.38 8.84 -3.36
CA LEU A 338 3.66 9.96 -3.99
C LEU A 338 2.84 9.51 -5.21
N GLN A 339 3.35 8.57 -6.01
CA GLN A 339 2.63 8.00 -7.15
C GLN A 339 1.35 7.29 -6.68
N ILE A 340 1.45 6.45 -5.65
CA ILE A 340 0.29 5.74 -5.07
C ILE A 340 -0.73 6.76 -4.55
N LEU A 341 -0.29 7.79 -3.82
CA LEU A 341 -1.15 8.85 -3.30
C LEU A 341 -1.84 9.62 -4.43
N ALA A 342 -1.12 9.96 -5.51
CA ALA A 342 -1.69 10.64 -6.67
C ALA A 342 -2.75 9.80 -7.39
N ILE A 343 -2.59 8.47 -7.43
CA ILE A 343 -3.55 7.57 -8.08
C ILE A 343 -4.82 7.37 -7.21
N THR A 344 -4.67 7.30 -5.90
CA THR A 344 -5.73 6.81 -4.99
C THR A 344 -6.37 7.90 -4.13
N GLY A 345 -5.68 9.03 -3.95
CA GLY A 345 -6.05 10.07 -2.99
C GLY A 345 -7.44 10.64 -3.21
N GLU A 346 -7.86 10.88 -4.45
CA GLU A 346 -9.20 11.41 -4.75
C GLU A 346 -10.29 10.48 -4.23
N SER A 347 -10.26 9.21 -4.65
CA SER A 347 -11.29 8.21 -4.30
C SER A 347 -11.31 7.90 -2.81
N VAL A 348 -10.13 7.75 -2.19
CA VAL A 348 -10.04 7.45 -0.75
C VAL A 348 -10.53 8.64 0.08
N VAL A 349 -10.15 9.87 -0.28
CA VAL A 349 -10.58 11.04 0.49
C VAL A 349 -12.03 11.38 0.26
N PHE A 350 -12.54 11.23 -0.95
CA PHE A 350 -13.98 11.40 -1.21
C PHE A 350 -14.82 10.52 -0.27
N TYR A 351 -14.39 9.27 -0.05
CA TYR A 351 -15.07 8.35 0.84
C TYR A 351 -14.82 8.60 2.33
N THR A 352 -13.61 9.02 2.71
CA THR A 352 -13.21 9.19 4.12
C THR A 352 -13.55 10.56 4.69
N PHE A 353 -13.71 11.59 3.86
CA PHE A 353 -14.00 12.96 4.27
C PHE A 353 -15.24 13.09 5.17
N PRO A 354 -16.37 12.40 4.93
CA PRO A 354 -17.53 12.44 5.83
C PRO A 354 -17.25 11.94 7.25
N PHE A 355 -16.16 11.17 7.44
CA PHE A 355 -15.75 10.64 8.75
C PHE A 355 -14.72 11.53 9.44
N PHE A 356 -14.24 12.61 8.80
CA PHE A 356 -13.30 13.53 9.41
C PHE A 356 -13.91 14.19 10.65
N ASN A 357 -13.33 13.90 11.81
CA ASN A 357 -13.77 14.49 13.07
C ASN A 357 -13.29 15.93 13.22
N GLU A 358 -13.83 16.64 14.21
CA GLU A 358 -13.49 18.05 14.48
C GLU A 358 -11.99 18.27 14.72
N VAL A 359 -11.30 17.31 15.33
CA VAL A 359 -9.85 17.39 15.58
C VAL A 359 -9.07 17.36 14.27
N ALA A 360 -9.42 16.46 13.36
CA ALA A 360 -8.79 16.36 12.04
C ALA A 360 -9.03 17.65 11.22
N ILE A 361 -10.28 18.11 11.16
CA ILE A 361 -10.65 19.36 10.46
C ILE A 361 -9.89 20.56 11.04
N LYS A 362 -9.80 20.67 12.38
CA LYS A 362 -9.07 21.75 13.05
C LYS A 362 -7.59 21.74 12.68
N LYS A 363 -6.94 20.57 12.71
CA LYS A 363 -5.52 20.44 12.32
C LYS A 363 -5.27 20.85 10.86
N ILE A 364 -6.17 20.50 9.94
CA ILE A 364 -6.06 20.91 8.54
C ILE A 364 -6.19 22.44 8.42
N ARG A 365 -7.20 23.05 9.07
CA ARG A 365 -7.37 24.52 9.07
C ARG A 365 -6.19 25.26 9.69
N GLU A 366 -5.65 24.73 10.79
CA GLU A 366 -4.45 25.30 11.41
C GLU A 366 -3.25 25.26 10.45
N ALA A 367 -3.07 24.14 9.73
CA ALA A 367 -2.00 24.00 8.75
C ALA A 367 -2.16 24.97 7.56
N LEU A 368 -3.38 25.14 7.04
CA LEU A 368 -3.69 26.08 5.96
C LEU A 368 -3.34 27.53 6.33
N LYS A 369 -3.53 27.90 7.60
CA LYS A 369 -3.31 29.27 8.12
C LYS A 369 -1.86 29.58 8.51
N LEU A 370 -0.94 28.61 8.40
CA LEU A 370 0.47 28.86 8.69
C LEU A 370 1.04 29.90 7.72
N LYS A 371 1.88 30.80 8.25
CA LYS A 371 2.65 31.73 7.40
C LYS A 371 3.69 30.96 6.60
N GLY A 372 3.95 31.40 5.37
CA GLY A 372 4.88 30.75 4.44
C GLY A 372 4.20 29.65 3.62
N ASP A 373 4.28 29.75 2.29
CA ASP A 373 3.55 28.85 1.40
C ASP A 373 4.07 27.42 1.50
N GLU A 374 5.39 27.22 1.52
CA GLU A 374 6.00 25.89 1.69
C GLU A 374 5.61 25.26 3.03
N ARG A 375 5.69 26.02 4.13
CA ARG A 375 5.28 25.54 5.46
C ARG A 375 3.80 25.13 5.47
N SER A 376 2.92 26.00 4.99
CA SER A 376 1.48 25.76 4.93
C SER A 376 1.14 24.53 4.05
N LYS A 377 1.74 24.43 2.86
CA LYS A 377 1.58 23.27 1.95
C LYS A 377 2.01 21.97 2.61
N VAL A 378 3.21 21.94 3.20
CA VAL A 378 3.78 20.72 3.80
C VAL A 378 2.97 20.26 5.00
N GLN A 379 2.58 21.17 5.89
CA GLN A 379 1.76 20.81 7.05
C GLN A 379 0.35 20.41 6.63
N THR A 380 -0.23 21.03 5.59
CA THR A 380 -1.55 20.66 5.06
C THR A 380 -1.51 19.25 4.46
N PHE A 381 -0.48 18.95 3.66
CA PHE A 381 -0.26 17.61 3.12
C PHE A 381 -0.22 16.56 4.25
N ALA A 382 0.57 16.82 5.29
CA ALA A 382 0.68 15.92 6.44
C ALA A 382 -0.65 15.80 7.21
N ALA A 383 -1.34 16.90 7.47
CA ALA A 383 -2.62 16.92 8.18
C ALA A 383 -3.71 16.14 7.44
N CYS A 384 -3.76 16.23 6.10
CA CYS A 384 -4.68 15.45 5.28
C CYS A 384 -4.40 13.94 5.39
N LEU A 385 -3.12 13.52 5.33
CA LEU A 385 -2.77 12.10 5.52
C LEU A 385 -3.13 11.62 6.93
N GLN A 386 -2.86 12.42 7.96
CA GLN A 386 -3.28 12.12 9.34
C GLN A 386 -4.80 11.96 9.45
N ALA A 387 -5.57 12.83 8.81
CA ALA A 387 -7.03 12.74 8.80
C ALA A 387 -7.50 11.40 8.22
N ILE A 388 -6.91 10.95 7.10
CA ILE A 388 -7.21 9.64 6.52
C ILE A 388 -6.87 8.51 7.51
N VAL A 389 -5.66 8.52 8.09
CA VAL A 389 -5.23 7.43 9.00
C VAL A 389 -6.08 7.35 10.26
N HIS A 390 -6.54 8.48 10.80
CA HIS A 390 -7.35 8.47 12.02
C HIS A 390 -8.85 8.31 11.78
N CYS A 391 -9.35 8.72 10.62
CA CYS A 391 -10.80 8.82 10.37
C CYS A 391 -11.32 7.81 9.34
N ALA A 392 -10.46 7.17 8.54
CA ALA A 392 -10.92 6.18 7.57
C ALA A 392 -11.65 5.04 8.30
N PRO A 393 -12.83 4.61 7.82
CA PRO A 393 -13.66 3.63 8.53
C PRO A 393 -13.01 2.23 8.53
N PHE A 394 -12.25 1.89 7.49
CA PHE A 394 -11.65 0.56 7.34
C PHE A 394 -10.21 0.48 7.87
N ALA A 395 -9.91 -0.57 8.63
CA ALA A 395 -8.61 -0.81 9.24
C ALA A 395 -7.49 -1.01 8.21
N ALA A 396 -7.73 -1.76 7.14
CA ALA A 396 -6.74 -2.00 6.09
C ALA A 396 -6.39 -0.69 5.35
N MET A 397 -7.37 0.18 5.11
CA MET A 397 -7.12 1.53 4.55
C MET A 397 -6.25 2.37 5.50
N ARG A 398 -6.54 2.37 6.81
CA ARG A 398 -5.71 3.05 7.82
C ARG A 398 -4.28 2.50 7.83
N GLU A 399 -4.10 1.17 7.79
CA GLU A 399 -2.78 0.54 7.71
C GLU A 399 -2.02 1.02 6.47
N ILE A 400 -2.61 0.94 5.27
CA ILE A 400 -1.96 1.35 4.02
C ILE A 400 -1.55 2.82 4.06
N TYR A 401 -2.46 3.72 4.44
CA TYR A 401 -2.16 5.15 4.48
C TYR A 401 -1.19 5.53 5.60
N SER A 402 -1.15 4.79 6.72
CA SER A 402 -0.14 4.99 7.76
C SER A 402 1.26 4.69 7.23
N LYS A 403 1.40 3.60 6.45
CA LYS A 403 2.66 3.21 5.82
C LYS A 403 3.06 4.19 4.71
N LEU A 404 2.11 4.66 3.89
CA LEU A 404 2.37 5.70 2.90
C LEU A 404 2.87 6.99 3.56
N THR A 405 2.22 7.41 4.65
CA THR A 405 2.64 8.59 5.43
C THR A 405 4.10 8.47 5.87
N LEU A 406 4.49 7.31 6.42
CA LEU A 406 5.88 7.04 6.79
C LEU A 406 6.84 7.08 5.59
N MET A 407 6.43 6.55 4.43
CA MET A 407 7.23 6.60 3.21
C MET A 407 7.41 8.02 2.67
N THR A 408 6.43 8.92 2.89
CA THR A 408 6.59 10.32 2.50
C THR A 408 7.68 11.07 3.28
N LEU A 409 8.01 10.61 4.49
CA LEU A 409 9.04 11.24 5.32
C LEU A 409 10.45 11.12 4.72
N LYS A 410 10.68 10.13 3.86
CA LYS A 410 11.95 9.94 3.15
C LYS A 410 12.32 11.15 2.28
N GLY A 411 11.32 11.88 1.79
CA GLY A 411 11.51 13.11 1.02
C GLY A 411 11.89 14.33 1.87
N SER A 412 11.78 14.27 3.20
CA SER A 412 12.05 15.41 4.09
C SER A 412 13.48 15.94 3.94
N VAL A 413 14.42 15.07 3.58
CA VAL A 413 15.82 15.43 3.32
C VAL A 413 15.96 16.51 2.24
N LEU A 414 15.05 16.57 1.26
CA LEU A 414 15.03 17.57 0.19
C LEU A 414 14.66 18.98 0.69
N ARG A 415 14.19 19.09 1.93
CA ARG A 415 13.68 20.33 2.53
C ARG A 415 14.47 20.75 3.77
N LEU A 416 15.63 20.16 4.04
CA LEU A 416 16.41 20.47 5.25
C LEU A 416 16.79 21.95 5.36
N GLU A 417 17.02 22.60 4.23
CA GLU A 417 17.37 24.02 4.15
C GLU A 417 16.17 24.95 3.97
N SER A 418 14.97 24.38 3.81
CA SER A 418 13.77 25.20 3.67
C SER A 418 13.47 25.93 4.97
N THR A 419 13.23 27.23 4.85
CA THR A 419 12.71 28.08 5.92
C THR A 419 11.20 27.89 6.10
N GLY A 420 10.53 27.38 5.06
CA GLY A 420 9.09 27.25 4.99
C GLY A 420 8.40 28.52 4.49
N ASP A 421 9.13 29.63 4.36
CA ASP A 421 8.61 30.92 3.88
C ASP A 421 8.76 31.09 2.36
N GLU A 422 9.29 30.08 1.66
CA GLU A 422 9.41 30.06 0.21
C GLU A 422 8.03 30.19 -0.44
N GLY A 423 7.89 31.12 -1.38
CA GLY A 423 6.64 31.38 -2.08
C GLY A 423 6.31 30.31 -3.12
N ILE A 424 5.04 29.94 -3.22
CA ILE A 424 4.54 28.94 -4.16
C ILE A 424 3.37 29.54 -4.93
N ALA A 425 3.60 29.93 -6.19
CA ALA A 425 2.64 30.69 -6.98
C ALA A 425 1.22 30.11 -7.04
N TRP A 426 1.08 28.78 -6.98
CA TRP A 426 -0.22 28.09 -7.05
C TRP A 426 -0.83 27.75 -5.69
N TRP A 427 -0.09 27.88 -4.59
CA TRP A 427 -0.54 27.45 -3.27
C TRP A 427 -1.70 28.28 -2.71
N PRO A 428 -1.70 29.63 -2.77
CA PRO A 428 -2.78 30.43 -2.19
C PRO A 428 -4.17 30.07 -2.73
N ALA A 429 -4.28 29.91 -4.05
CA ALA A 429 -5.53 29.51 -4.70
C ALA A 429 -5.97 28.09 -4.30
N MET A 430 -5.02 27.17 -4.11
CA MET A 430 -5.33 25.80 -3.66
C MET A 430 -5.73 25.77 -2.18
N ALA A 431 -5.09 26.55 -1.34
CA ALA A 431 -5.42 26.69 0.08
C ALA A 431 -6.85 27.24 0.26
N GLU A 432 -7.23 28.23 -0.56
CA GLU A 432 -8.60 28.75 -0.59
C GLU A 432 -9.62 27.67 -1.00
N GLN A 433 -9.31 26.82 -1.97
CA GLN A 433 -10.19 25.69 -2.33
C GLN A 433 -10.36 24.70 -1.18
N PHE A 434 -9.29 24.40 -0.42
CA PHE A 434 -9.39 23.58 0.76
C PHE A 434 -10.30 24.22 1.82
N GLU A 435 -10.10 25.49 2.17
CA GLU A 435 -10.96 26.19 3.15
C GLU A 435 -12.42 26.20 2.69
N ASN A 436 -12.69 26.57 1.43
CA ASN A 436 -14.05 26.56 0.86
C ASN A 436 -14.70 25.18 0.93
N SER A 437 -13.95 24.11 0.65
CA SER A 437 -14.46 22.75 0.74
C SER A 437 -14.75 22.31 2.18
N LEU A 438 -13.95 22.75 3.16
CA LEU A 438 -14.18 22.48 4.58
C LEU A 438 -15.39 23.25 5.13
N ASP A 439 -15.57 24.51 4.72
CA ASP A 439 -16.67 25.36 5.16
C ASP A 439 -18.01 24.85 4.62
N ASN A 440 -18.04 24.38 3.37
CA ASN A 440 -19.24 23.85 2.73
C ASN A 440 -19.44 22.33 2.95
N LYS A 441 -18.51 21.66 3.65
CA LYS A 441 -18.46 20.19 3.79
C LYS A 441 -18.53 19.47 2.43
N ASP A 442 -17.88 20.05 1.42
CA ASP A 442 -17.86 19.55 0.05
C ASP A 442 -16.76 18.50 -0.12
N ALA A 443 -17.14 17.22 0.02
CA ALA A 443 -16.23 16.10 -0.16
C ALA A 443 -15.62 16.04 -1.57
N ALA A 444 -16.39 16.41 -2.61
CA ALA A 444 -15.94 16.33 -4.00
C ALA A 444 -14.87 17.37 -4.29
N LEU A 445 -15.09 18.61 -3.86
CA LEU A 445 -14.09 19.67 -3.98
C LEU A 445 -12.84 19.33 -3.17
N PHE A 446 -12.98 18.94 -1.90
CA PHE A 446 -11.85 18.61 -1.04
C PHE A 446 -11.00 17.48 -1.64
N SER A 447 -11.64 16.39 -2.07
CA SER A 447 -10.93 15.25 -2.68
C SER A 447 -10.22 15.63 -3.97
N LYS A 448 -10.84 16.50 -4.80
CA LYS A 448 -10.22 16.97 -6.04
C LYS A 448 -9.02 17.88 -5.79
N THR A 449 -9.13 18.77 -4.82
CA THR A 449 -8.03 19.65 -4.40
C THR A 449 -6.87 18.82 -3.85
N LEU A 450 -7.14 17.79 -3.05
CA LEU A 450 -6.09 16.90 -2.54
C LEU A 450 -5.43 16.06 -3.64
N PHE A 451 -6.19 15.55 -4.61
CA PHE A 451 -5.62 14.92 -5.80
C PHE A 451 -4.64 15.84 -6.52
N ASN A 452 -5.04 17.11 -6.75
CA ASN A 452 -4.18 18.09 -7.40
C ASN A 452 -2.89 18.34 -6.60
N LEU A 453 -2.98 18.39 -5.27
CA LEU A 453 -1.82 18.51 -4.40
C LEU A 453 -0.87 17.32 -4.58
N PHE A 454 -1.37 16.08 -4.43
CA PHE A 454 -0.56 14.87 -4.57
C PHE A 454 0.07 14.72 -5.96
N TYR A 455 -0.71 14.98 -7.02
CA TYR A 455 -0.23 14.88 -8.40
C TYR A 455 0.87 15.91 -8.71
N ARG A 456 0.71 17.16 -8.24
CA ARG A 456 1.74 18.19 -8.39
C ARG A 456 2.99 17.86 -7.59
N SER A 457 2.84 17.40 -6.35
CA SER A 457 3.97 16.95 -5.52
C SER A 457 4.73 15.82 -6.20
N PHE A 458 4.05 14.83 -6.77
CA PHE A 458 4.69 13.76 -7.54
C PHE A 458 5.46 14.30 -8.76
N CYS A 459 4.83 15.14 -9.59
CA CYS A 459 5.47 15.66 -10.80
C CYS A 459 6.70 16.50 -10.49
N SER A 460 6.57 17.47 -9.58
CA SER A 460 7.68 18.35 -9.18
C SER A 460 8.80 17.56 -8.51
N THR A 461 8.48 16.59 -7.63
CA THR A 461 9.51 15.75 -7.01
C THR A 461 10.25 14.93 -8.06
N ARG A 462 9.55 14.33 -9.02
CA ARG A 462 10.19 13.53 -10.08
C ARG A 462 11.18 14.37 -10.89
N GLU A 463 10.78 15.58 -11.27
CA GLU A 463 11.62 16.52 -12.01
C GLU A 463 12.86 16.91 -11.20
N THR A 464 12.67 17.35 -9.95
CA THR A 464 13.78 17.69 -9.05
C THR A 464 14.73 16.52 -8.83
N LEU A 465 14.23 15.30 -8.64
CA LEU A 465 15.07 14.11 -8.47
C LEU A 465 15.93 13.82 -9.71
N CYS A 466 15.37 13.98 -10.91
CA CYS A 466 16.14 13.86 -12.14
C CYS A 466 17.22 14.96 -12.26
N GLU A 467 16.89 16.21 -11.91
CA GLU A 467 17.82 17.35 -11.96
C GLU A 467 19.03 17.18 -11.02
N ILE A 468 18.83 16.58 -9.84
CA ILE A 468 19.90 16.33 -8.87
C ILE A 468 20.64 14.99 -9.12
N GLY A 469 20.39 14.32 -10.24
CA GLY A 469 21.14 13.14 -10.68
C GLY A 469 20.60 11.79 -10.22
N VAL A 470 19.38 11.72 -9.65
CA VAL A 470 18.72 10.44 -9.32
C VAL A 470 17.99 9.92 -10.57
N GLU A 471 18.76 9.41 -11.53
CA GLU A 471 18.26 9.02 -12.85
C GLU A 471 17.12 7.97 -12.80
N GLN A 472 17.11 7.11 -11.77
CA GLN A 472 16.05 6.10 -11.63
C GLN A 472 14.66 6.74 -11.40
N ALA A 473 14.58 8.02 -11.00
CA ALA A 473 13.30 8.72 -10.82
C ALA A 473 12.51 8.81 -12.13
N ALA A 474 13.20 8.93 -13.27
CA ALA A 474 12.58 8.93 -14.60
C ALA A 474 11.88 7.59 -14.93
N SER A 475 12.27 6.50 -14.26
CA SER A 475 11.65 5.18 -14.48
C SER A 475 10.31 5.01 -13.76
N VAL A 476 10.01 5.83 -12.75
CA VAL A 476 8.72 5.80 -12.06
C VAL A 476 7.68 6.51 -12.93
N THR A 477 6.72 5.74 -13.44
CA THR A 477 5.78 6.21 -14.45
C THR A 477 4.91 7.37 -13.97
N VAL A 478 4.56 8.30 -14.86
CA VAL A 478 3.63 9.39 -14.51
C VAL A 478 2.20 8.85 -14.41
N PRO A 479 1.47 9.08 -13.31
CA PRO A 479 0.05 8.74 -13.25
C PRO A 479 -0.72 9.41 -14.39
N LEU A 480 -1.58 8.65 -15.06
CA LEU A 480 -2.47 9.19 -16.08
C LEU A 480 -3.61 9.97 -15.41
N VAL A 481 -4.00 11.09 -16.02
CA VAL A 481 -5.17 11.86 -15.60
C VAL A 481 -6.31 11.59 -16.56
N PHE A 482 -7.31 10.83 -16.09
CA PHE A 482 -8.53 10.55 -16.85
C PHE A 482 -9.49 11.73 -16.69
N ARG A 483 -10.06 12.20 -17.80
CA ARG A 483 -11.04 13.29 -17.82
C ARG A 483 -12.47 12.76 -17.82
#